data_AF-A0A1S5UYT0-F1
#
_entry.id   AF-A0A1S5UYT0-F1
#
_cell.length_a   1.000
_cell.length_b   1.000
_cell.length_c   1.000
_cell.angle_alpha   90.00
_cell.angle_beta   90.00
_cell.angle_gamma   90.00
#
_symmetry.space_group_name_H-M   'P 1'
#
loop_
_entity.id
_entity.type
_entity.pdbx_description
1 polymer ?
#
loop_
_entity_poly.entity_id
_entity_poly.type
_entity_poly.pdbx_seq_one_letter_code
_entity_poly.pdbx_strand_id
1 'polypeptide(L)'
;VSPGVYRADSPLKVKWFYSVPAVAIVGIGAFFESPGFKRGVLGIGFNWGSGADSLGSLSITVLPDCRILTQDVNFGTAAFASKLEPVQSSMGIRCSVNTPYYVSLNNGLSPQNGNQRAMKSQTGNTFLKYD
;
A
#
# COMPACT_ATOMS: atom_id res chain seq x y z
N VAL A 1 12.55 1.30 -8.71
CA VAL A 1 11.89 0.92 -9.98
C VAL A 1 10.71 1.86 -10.21
N SER A 2 10.42 2.21 -11.46
CA SER A 2 9.29 3.10 -11.75
C SER A 2 7.95 2.36 -11.59
N PRO A 3 6.85 3.06 -11.30
CA PRO A 3 5.52 2.46 -11.38
C PRO A 3 5.30 1.79 -12.74
N GLY A 4 4.64 0.65 -12.73
CA GLY A 4 4.45 -0.18 -13.92
C GLY A 4 4.22 -1.65 -13.61
N VAL A 5 3.94 -2.42 -14.66
CA VAL A 5 3.76 -3.87 -14.56
C VAL A 5 5.08 -4.56 -14.85
N TYR A 6 5.54 -5.35 -13.90
CA TYR A 6 6.76 -6.16 -13.99
C TYR A 6 6.35 -7.62 -14.12
N ARG A 7 6.96 -8.32 -15.08
CA ARG A 7 6.73 -9.74 -15.32
C ARG A 7 7.98 -10.52 -14.93
N ALA A 8 7.80 -11.72 -14.39
CA ALA A 8 8.93 -12.61 -14.14
C ALA A 8 9.55 -13.07 -15.47
N ASP A 9 10.89 -13.10 -15.53
CA ASP A 9 11.63 -13.47 -16.74
C ASP A 9 11.44 -14.95 -17.13
N SER A 10 11.21 -15.81 -16.13
CA SER A 10 10.83 -17.20 -16.34
C SER A 10 9.47 -17.48 -15.70
N PRO A 11 8.60 -18.27 -16.36
CA PRO A 11 7.40 -18.78 -15.72
C PRO A 11 7.76 -19.67 -14.53
N LEU A 12 6.88 -19.69 -13.54
CA LEU A 12 6.97 -20.61 -12.40
C LEU A 12 6.60 -22.00 -12.90
N LYS A 13 7.60 -22.89 -12.91
CA LYS A 13 7.41 -24.31 -13.24
C LYS A 13 7.58 -25.13 -11.97
N VAL A 14 6.57 -25.91 -11.63
CA VAL A 14 6.60 -26.79 -10.45
C VAL A 14 6.12 -28.18 -10.85
N LYS A 15 6.87 -29.21 -10.44
CA LYS A 15 6.44 -30.61 -10.55
C LYS A 15 5.87 -31.06 -9.21
N TRP A 16 4.60 -31.45 -9.21
CA TRP A 16 3.87 -31.85 -8.02
C TRP A 16 3.78 -33.36 -7.89
N PHE A 17 4.01 -33.85 -6.68
CA PHE A 17 3.76 -35.23 -6.30
C PHE A 17 2.81 -35.21 -5.11
N TYR A 18 1.59 -35.73 -5.27
CA TYR A 18 0.53 -35.59 -4.27
C TYR A 18 -0.35 -36.84 -4.20
N SER A 19 -0.92 -37.08 -3.02
CA SER A 19 -1.97 -38.07 -2.78
C SER A 19 -2.89 -37.53 -1.68
N VAL A 20 -3.98 -36.89 -2.12
CA VAL A 20 -4.90 -36.12 -1.27
C VAL A 20 -6.18 -36.94 -1.06
N PRO A 21 -6.62 -37.20 0.18
CA PRO A 21 -7.86 -37.93 0.44
C PRO A 21 -9.06 -37.16 -0.10
N ALA A 22 -9.94 -37.86 -0.84
CA ALA A 22 -11.20 -37.31 -1.28
C ALA A 22 -12.25 -37.36 -0.16
N VAL A 23 -13.28 -36.52 -0.30
CA VAL A 23 -14.45 -36.58 0.58
C VAL A 23 -15.25 -37.86 0.32
N ALA A 24 -15.83 -38.45 1.37
CA ALA A 24 -16.43 -39.79 1.32
C ALA A 24 -17.60 -39.94 0.32
N ILE A 25 -18.28 -38.84 -0.03
CA ILE A 25 -19.36 -38.83 -1.03
C ILE A 25 -18.85 -39.21 -2.43
N VAL A 26 -17.58 -38.92 -2.74
CA VAL A 26 -16.92 -39.31 -4.00
C VAL A 26 -16.50 -40.80 -3.98
N GLY A 27 -16.43 -41.40 -2.78
CA GLY A 27 -16.07 -42.80 -2.55
C GLY A 27 -15.26 -42.95 -1.27
N ILE A 28 -15.60 -43.93 -0.44
CA ILE A 28 -14.82 -44.25 0.76
C ILE A 28 -13.45 -44.80 0.32
N GLY A 29 -12.37 -44.17 0.80
CA GLY A 29 -11.01 -44.55 0.43
C GLY A 29 -10.56 -44.04 -0.94
N ALA A 30 -11.28 -43.09 -1.55
CA ALA A 30 -10.84 -42.43 -2.78
C ALA A 30 -9.75 -41.38 -2.49
N PHE A 31 -8.81 -41.23 -3.42
CA PHE A 31 -7.71 -40.26 -3.35
C PHE A 31 -7.51 -39.57 -4.70
N PHE A 32 -7.15 -38.29 -4.68
CA PHE A 32 -6.67 -37.54 -5.84
C PHE A 32 -5.15 -37.56 -5.83
N GLU A 33 -4.55 -38.11 -6.88
CA GLU A 33 -3.12 -38.42 -6.87
C GLU A 33 -2.42 -37.96 -8.14
N SER A 34 -1.12 -37.67 -8.02
CA SER A 34 -0.26 -37.44 -9.19
C SER A 34 -0.07 -38.74 -9.98
N PRO A 35 0.17 -38.69 -11.30
CA PRO A 35 0.29 -39.88 -12.14
C PRO A 35 1.34 -40.88 -11.63
N GLY A 36 0.92 -42.14 -11.45
CA GLY A 36 1.80 -43.23 -11.02
C GLY A 36 2.10 -43.28 -9.52
N PHE A 37 1.46 -42.44 -8.71
CA PHE A 37 1.60 -42.49 -7.25
C PHE A 37 1.12 -43.83 -6.69
N LYS A 38 1.84 -44.38 -5.70
CA LYS A 38 1.45 -45.57 -4.93
C LYS A 38 1.75 -45.33 -3.46
N ARG A 39 0.71 -45.37 -2.61
CA ARG A 39 0.82 -45.18 -1.15
C ARG A 39 1.55 -46.34 -0.45
N GLY A 40 1.44 -47.56 -1.00
CA GLY A 40 1.96 -48.76 -0.36
C GLY A 40 1.30 -49.06 0.99
N VAL A 41 1.88 -49.96 1.77
CA VAL A 41 1.51 -50.23 3.17
C VAL A 41 2.78 -50.13 4.01
N LEU A 42 2.78 -49.26 5.03
CA LEU A 42 3.93 -49.04 5.92
C LEU A 42 5.26 -48.78 5.18
N GLY A 43 5.21 -48.07 4.05
CA GLY A 43 6.40 -47.70 3.26
C GLY A 43 6.85 -48.74 2.23
N ILE A 44 6.28 -49.95 2.21
CA ILE A 44 6.60 -50.97 1.21
C ILE A 44 5.74 -50.76 -0.04
N GLY A 45 6.37 -50.73 -1.22
CA GLY A 45 5.69 -50.46 -2.50
C GLY A 45 5.32 -49.00 -2.74
N PHE A 46 5.90 -48.09 -1.95
CA PHE A 46 5.70 -46.65 -2.08
C PHE A 46 6.36 -46.09 -3.36
N ASN A 47 5.63 -45.29 -4.13
CA ASN A 47 6.13 -44.65 -5.34
C ASN A 47 5.50 -43.26 -5.50
N TRP A 48 6.31 -42.23 -5.72
CA TRP A 48 5.82 -40.87 -6.00
C TRP A 48 5.23 -40.73 -7.41
N GLY A 49 5.58 -41.62 -8.33
CA GLY A 49 5.15 -41.58 -9.74
C GLY A 49 5.99 -40.62 -10.59
N SER A 50 5.43 -40.19 -11.73
CA SER A 50 6.10 -39.25 -12.65
C SER A 50 5.85 -37.77 -12.31
N GLY A 51 4.95 -37.52 -11.37
CA GLY A 51 4.52 -36.18 -10.98
C GLY A 51 3.65 -35.50 -12.04
N ALA A 52 3.06 -34.36 -11.68
CA ALA A 52 2.27 -33.50 -12.56
C ALA A 52 2.90 -32.11 -12.63
N ASP A 53 3.13 -31.60 -13.84
CA ASP A 53 3.75 -30.29 -14.04
C ASP A 53 2.70 -29.17 -14.05
N SER A 54 2.96 -28.10 -13.31
CA SER A 54 2.21 -26.84 -13.36
C SER A 54 3.07 -25.73 -13.92
N LEU A 55 2.48 -24.86 -14.73
CA LEU A 55 3.13 -23.68 -15.30
C LEU A 55 2.29 -22.44 -15.02
N GLY A 56 2.87 -21.47 -14.33
CA GLY A 56 2.23 -20.20 -14.00
C GLY A 56 3.04 -19.01 -14.46
N SER A 57 2.38 -17.98 -14.98
CA SER A 57 3.02 -16.68 -15.20
C SER A 57 2.80 -15.79 -13.97
N LEU A 58 3.84 -15.07 -13.56
CA LEU A 58 3.78 -14.16 -12.42
C LEU A 58 4.01 -12.72 -12.90
N SER A 59 3.17 -11.82 -12.40
CA SER A 59 3.33 -10.38 -12.60
C SER A 59 3.11 -9.63 -11.29
N ILE A 60 3.82 -8.50 -11.16
CA ILE A 60 3.71 -7.57 -10.04
C ILE A 60 3.42 -6.19 -10.61
N THR A 61 2.38 -5.54 -10.10
CA THR A 61 2.07 -4.15 -10.45
C THR A 61 2.61 -3.23 -9.38
N VAL A 62 3.62 -2.44 -9.71
CA VAL A 62 4.13 -1.37 -8.86
C VAL A 62 3.28 -0.13 -9.09
N LEU A 63 2.59 0.33 -8.05
CA LEU A 63 1.72 1.49 -8.12
C LEU A 63 2.49 2.79 -7.89
N PRO A 64 2.02 3.92 -8.47
CA PRO A 64 2.48 5.23 -8.05
C PRO A 64 2.15 5.47 -6.57
N ASP A 65 3.08 6.05 -5.82
CA ASP A 65 2.89 6.36 -4.40
C ASP A 65 3.50 7.72 -4.07
N CYS A 66 2.85 8.46 -3.17
CA CYS A 66 3.26 9.78 -2.70
C CYS A 66 2.98 9.92 -1.21
N ARG A 67 3.93 10.50 -0.47
CA ARG A 67 3.75 10.87 0.94
C ARG A 67 4.01 12.34 1.14
N ILE A 68 3.14 12.95 1.94
CA ILE A 68 3.20 14.36 2.29
C ILE A 68 3.70 14.44 3.74
N LEU A 69 4.71 15.28 3.96
CA LEU A 69 5.20 15.65 5.28
C LEU A 69 5.04 17.16 5.43
N THR A 70 4.09 17.54 6.29
CA THR A 70 3.90 18.91 6.75
C THR A 70 4.29 19.02 8.21
N GLN A 71 4.62 20.23 8.64
CA GLN A 71 4.83 20.58 10.04
C GLN A 71 3.97 21.79 10.37
N ASP A 72 3.57 21.88 11.63
CA ASP A 72 2.82 23.04 12.12
C ASP A 72 3.70 24.28 12.07
N VAL A 73 3.10 25.40 11.65
CA VAL A 73 3.74 26.72 11.73
C VAL A 73 3.34 27.36 13.05
N ASN A 74 4.34 27.67 13.89
CA ASN A 74 4.13 28.25 15.21
C ASN A 74 4.84 29.59 15.32
N PHE A 75 4.06 30.66 15.51
CA PHE A 75 4.55 32.03 15.66
C PHE A 75 5.07 32.35 17.08
N GLY A 76 4.92 31.43 18.02
CA GLY A 76 5.22 31.64 19.43
C GLY A 76 4.14 32.47 20.14
N THR A 77 4.54 33.20 21.18
CA THR A 77 3.65 34.02 22.01
C THR A 77 4.11 35.48 22.00
N ALA A 78 3.17 36.40 21.78
CA ALA A 78 3.42 37.83 21.88
C ALA A 78 2.17 38.57 22.38
N ALA A 79 2.37 39.71 23.06
CA ALA A 79 1.28 40.54 23.58
C ALA A 79 0.50 41.28 22.48
N PHE A 80 1.14 41.54 21.34
CA PHE A 80 0.54 42.21 20.20
C PHE A 80 0.86 41.44 18.92
N ALA A 81 -0.10 41.41 17.99
CA ALA A 81 0.06 40.75 16.70
C ALA A 81 1.26 41.29 15.88
N SER A 82 1.56 42.59 16.02
CA SER A 82 2.69 43.24 15.34
C SER A 82 4.07 42.82 15.85
N LYS A 83 4.14 42.02 16.91
CA LYS A 83 5.38 41.47 17.47
C LYS A 83 5.56 39.98 17.15
N LEU A 84 4.62 39.37 16.44
CA LEU A 84 4.79 38.03 15.89
C LEU A 84 5.64 38.15 14.62
N GLU A 85 6.85 37.62 14.68
CA GLU A 85 7.75 37.62 13.52
C GLU A 85 7.30 36.57 12.49
N PRO A 86 7.52 36.80 11.19
CA PRO A 86 7.22 35.82 10.15
C PRO A 86 8.01 34.52 10.36
N VAL A 87 7.35 33.38 10.14
CA VAL A 87 7.95 32.05 10.26
C VAL A 87 8.12 31.42 8.88
N GLN A 88 9.34 31.05 8.52
CA GLN A 88 9.62 30.30 7.31
C GLN A 88 9.61 28.80 7.63
N SER A 89 8.73 28.05 6.96
CA SER A 89 8.64 26.59 7.05
C SER A 89 8.62 25.97 5.66
N SER A 90 8.79 24.65 5.60
CA SER A 90 8.83 23.88 4.36
C SER A 90 7.92 22.66 4.44
N MET A 91 7.32 22.30 3.30
CA MET A 91 6.59 21.04 3.14
C MET A 91 7.40 20.09 2.26
N GLY A 92 7.49 18.82 2.64
CA GLY A 92 8.13 17.77 1.87
C GLY A 92 7.09 16.89 1.17
N ILE A 93 7.26 16.65 -0.12
CA ILE A 93 6.49 15.64 -0.86
C ILE A 93 7.47 14.63 -1.45
N ARG A 94 7.28 13.35 -1.11
CA ARG A 94 8.08 12.23 -1.62
C ARG A 94 7.20 11.37 -2.50
N CYS A 95 7.43 11.41 -3.81
CA CYS A 95 6.67 10.67 -4.79
C CYS A 95 7.55 9.68 -5.57
N SER A 96 6.91 8.64 -6.12
CA SER A 96 7.48 7.85 -7.21
C SER A 96 7.75 8.72 -8.45
N VAL A 97 8.69 8.27 -9.28
CA VAL A 97 8.99 8.93 -10.57
C VAL A 97 7.74 9.05 -11.45
N ASN A 98 7.70 10.07 -12.31
CA ASN A 98 6.58 10.34 -13.24
C ASN A 98 5.20 10.46 -12.57
N THR A 99 5.15 10.93 -11.33
CA THR A 99 3.91 11.17 -10.60
C THR A 99 3.72 12.68 -10.41
N PRO A 100 3.23 13.42 -11.42
CA PRO A 100 3.03 14.86 -11.32
C PRO A 100 1.90 15.18 -10.34
N TYR A 101 2.03 16.29 -9.63
CA TYR A 101 1.04 16.74 -8.66
C TYR A 101 0.93 18.27 -8.66
N TYR A 102 -0.23 18.75 -8.21
CA TYR A 102 -0.45 20.16 -7.90
C TYR A 102 -0.65 20.30 -6.39
N VAL A 103 -0.11 21.37 -5.82
CA VAL A 103 -0.28 21.72 -4.41
C VAL A 103 -1.10 22.99 -4.33
N SER A 104 -2.19 22.94 -3.60
CA SER A 104 -3.06 24.09 -3.33
C SER A 104 -3.37 24.15 -1.84
N LEU A 105 -3.44 25.37 -1.30
CA LEU A 105 -3.83 25.62 0.09
C LEU A 105 -5.17 26.37 0.09
N ASN A 106 -6.12 25.92 0.92
CA ASN A 106 -7.40 26.62 1.08
C ASN A 106 -7.25 27.86 1.97
N ASN A 107 -8.37 28.52 2.30
CA ASN A 107 -8.37 29.73 3.14
C ASN A 107 -8.46 29.43 4.66
N GLY A 108 -8.19 28.18 5.06
CA GLY A 108 -8.33 27.72 6.44
C GLY A 108 -9.78 27.62 6.91
N LEU A 109 -9.95 27.47 8.23
CA LEU A 109 -11.26 27.26 8.87
C LEU A 109 -12.00 28.57 9.21
N SER A 110 -11.35 29.72 9.08
CA SER A 110 -11.93 31.02 9.46
C SER A 110 -11.66 32.11 8.41
N PRO A 111 -12.04 31.87 7.14
CA PRO A 111 -11.85 32.86 6.08
C PRO A 111 -12.64 34.14 6.37
N GLN A 112 -12.00 35.28 6.15
CA GLN A 112 -12.63 36.60 6.21
C GLN A 112 -13.01 37.07 4.80
N ASN A 113 -13.71 38.21 4.72
CA ASN A 113 -14.09 38.83 3.45
C ASN A 113 -12.90 38.89 2.47
N GLY A 114 -13.15 38.49 1.21
CA GLY A 114 -12.11 38.48 0.17
C GLY A 114 -11.11 37.33 0.26
N ASN A 115 -11.49 36.17 0.82
CA ASN A 115 -10.64 34.98 0.95
C ASN A 115 -9.42 35.12 1.90
N GLN A 116 -9.34 36.20 2.67
CA GLN A 116 -8.26 36.41 3.63
C GLN A 116 -8.25 35.32 4.70
N ARG A 117 -7.12 34.62 4.87
CA ARG A 117 -6.95 33.63 5.94
C ARG A 117 -6.90 34.31 7.30
N ALA A 118 -7.49 33.67 8.32
CA ALA A 118 -7.37 34.13 9.69
C ALA A 118 -7.31 32.98 10.69
N MET A 119 -6.53 33.19 11.75
CA MET A 119 -6.49 32.34 12.96
C MET A 119 -7.58 32.80 13.92
N LYS A 120 -8.38 31.87 14.42
CA LYS A 120 -9.41 32.17 15.42
C LYS A 120 -8.84 31.98 16.83
N SER A 121 -9.18 32.88 17.74
CA SER A 121 -8.90 32.71 19.17
C SER A 121 -9.55 31.43 19.72
N GLN A 122 -8.86 30.74 20.64
CA GLN A 122 -9.40 29.55 21.30
C GLN A 122 -10.59 29.86 22.21
N THR A 123 -10.63 31.05 22.81
CA THR A 123 -11.60 31.42 23.85
C THR A 123 -12.70 32.38 23.39
N GLY A 124 -12.62 32.90 22.16
CA GLY A 124 -13.57 33.91 21.67
C GLY A 124 -13.67 34.01 20.15
N ASN A 125 -14.46 34.97 19.66
CA ASN A 125 -14.68 35.23 18.23
C ASN A 125 -13.78 36.33 17.67
N THR A 126 -12.54 36.40 18.15
CA THR A 126 -11.51 37.29 17.63
C THR A 126 -10.69 36.57 16.57
N PHE A 127 -10.33 37.27 15.50
CA PHE A 127 -9.61 36.73 14.35
C PHE A 127 -8.33 37.51 14.09
N LEU A 128 -7.23 36.79 13.88
CA LEU A 128 -5.94 37.34 13.48
C LEU A 128 -5.65 36.94 12.03
N LYS A 129 -5.63 37.92 11.12
CA LYS A 129 -5.40 37.70 9.69
C LYS A 129 -3.93 37.35 9.42
N TYR A 130 -3.70 36.45 8.46
CA TYR A 130 -2.36 36.05 7.98
C TYR A 130 -2.42 35.70 6.49
N ASP A 131 -1.24 35.59 5.86
CA ASP A 131 -1.06 34.93 4.57
C ASP A 131 0.30 34.21 4.55
#